data_AF-A0A2E5HHI6-F1
#
_entry.id   AF-A0A2E5HHI6-F1
#
_cell.length_a   1.000
_cell.length_b   1.000
_cell.length_c   1.000
_cell.angle_alpha   90.00
_cell.angle_beta   90.00
_cell.angle_gamma   90.00
#
_symmetry.space_group_name_H-M   'P 1'
#
loop_
_entity.id
_entity.type
_entity.pdbx_description
1 polymer ?
#
loop_
_entity_poly.entity_id
_entity_poly.type
_entity_poly.pdbx_seq_one_letter_code
_entity_poly.pdbx_strand_id
1 'polypeptide(L)'
;MTLTLNTIAHGALLAALLTLLSACGWGYAGETYKQKPDETILVDPPKPPPAATQVNTDPCLARSFTVFFMDQNSRSAKEVQCDTGRTLNLTRSDMSEAEFRRARLDNIPIGQWYLLVDPRAPNRASPNAVSNDELLGLAQIYNLSYHQRQPSTGLILYLFEDNKGTPR
;
A
#
# COMPACT_ATOMS: atom_id res chain seq x y z
N MET A 1 26.62 54.73 21.37
CA MET A 1 26.80 54.52 22.82
C MET A 1 25.46 53.98 23.31
N THR A 2 25.27 52.74 23.76
CA THR A 2 26.20 51.75 24.35
C THR A 2 25.58 50.36 24.11
N LEU A 3 26.39 49.40 23.67
CA LEU A 3 26.04 47.98 23.59
C LEU A 3 26.05 47.35 24.98
N THR A 4 25.13 46.42 25.25
CA THR A 4 25.39 45.32 26.20
C THR A 4 24.95 43.99 25.59
N LEU A 5 25.96 43.19 25.27
CA LEU A 5 25.88 41.76 25.00
C LEU A 5 25.29 41.04 26.21
N ASN A 6 24.50 40.00 25.97
CA ASN A 6 24.35 38.93 26.95
C ASN A 6 24.71 37.60 26.29
N THR A 7 25.66 36.94 26.93
CA THR A 7 26.49 35.86 26.42
C THR A 7 26.15 34.57 27.19
N ILE A 8 26.16 33.46 26.44
CA ILE A 8 26.63 32.12 26.85
C ILE A 8 25.76 31.33 27.84
N ALA A 9 25.37 30.11 27.42
CA ALA A 9 25.62 28.84 28.15
C ALA A 9 24.53 27.77 27.94
N HIS A 10 24.35 27.20 26.75
CA HIS A 10 23.64 25.91 26.61
C HIS A 10 24.25 25.02 25.52
N GLY A 11 25.58 25.07 25.38
CA GLY A 11 26.35 24.05 24.66
C GLY A 11 26.88 23.03 25.66
N ALA A 12 26.75 21.75 25.31
CA ALA A 12 27.21 20.58 26.07
C ALA A 12 26.30 20.10 27.20
N LEU A 13 25.16 19.49 26.85
CA LEU A 13 24.60 18.41 27.65
C LEU A 13 23.93 17.38 26.74
N LEU A 14 24.52 16.18 26.72
CA LEU A 14 23.95 14.90 26.27
C LEU A 14 23.85 14.62 24.77
N ALA A 15 25.01 14.66 24.10
CA ALA A 15 25.36 13.68 23.06
C ALA A 15 25.66 12.29 23.69
N ALA A 16 24.74 11.75 24.49
CA ALA A 16 24.95 10.54 25.31
C ALA A 16 23.73 9.61 25.31
N LEU A 17 23.09 9.44 24.16
CA LEU A 17 21.94 8.52 23.99
C LEU A 17 21.99 7.78 22.65
N LEU A 18 23.20 7.36 22.22
CA LEU A 18 23.43 6.75 20.90
C LEU A 18 24.29 5.48 20.92
N THR A 19 24.46 4.80 22.07
CA THR A 19 25.37 3.63 22.17
C THR A 19 24.87 2.49 23.06
N LEU A 20 23.59 2.09 22.95
CA LEU A 20 23.08 0.90 23.65
C LEU A 20 22.08 0.17 22.76
N LEU A 21 22.57 -0.68 21.83
CA LEU A 21 21.84 -1.83 21.25
C LEU A 21 22.77 -2.71 20.37
N SER A 22 24.06 -2.80 20.73
CA SER A 22 24.95 -3.85 20.23
C SER A 22 25.25 -4.84 21.35
N ALA A 23 25.16 -6.13 21.04
CA ALA A 23 25.53 -7.29 21.88
C ALA A 23 24.37 -8.00 22.62
N CYS A 24 23.49 -8.65 21.85
CA CYS A 24 23.00 -9.98 22.24
C CYS A 24 23.97 -11.03 21.67
N GLY A 25 25.15 -11.11 22.28
CA GLY A 25 26.14 -12.16 22.05
C GLY A 25 26.41 -12.87 23.38
N TRP A 26 25.58 -13.85 23.70
CA TRP A 26 25.81 -14.84 24.77
C TRP A 26 25.80 -16.19 24.05
N GLY A 27 26.86 -17.00 23.99
CA GLY A 27 27.89 -17.19 25.01
C GLY A 27 27.41 -18.16 26.07
N TYR A 28 26.96 -19.37 25.69
CA TYR A 28 26.77 -20.46 26.64
C TYR A 28 27.95 -21.43 26.56
N ALA A 29 28.75 -21.36 27.62
CA ALA A 29 29.78 -22.33 27.99
C ALA A 29 29.13 -23.65 28.42
N GLY A 30 29.88 -24.74 28.23
CA GLY A 30 29.39 -26.10 28.27
C GLY A 30 28.98 -26.62 29.65
N GLU A 31 27.92 -27.43 29.65
CA GLU A 31 27.71 -28.48 30.62
C GLU A 31 28.06 -29.83 29.95
N THR A 32 28.97 -30.57 30.57
CA THR A 32 29.33 -31.92 30.19
C THR A 32 28.16 -32.87 30.45
N TYR A 33 27.41 -33.21 29.41
CA TYR A 33 26.43 -34.29 29.48
C TYR A 33 27.13 -35.63 29.32
N LYS A 34 26.95 -36.51 30.31
CA LYS A 34 27.37 -37.91 30.25
C LYS A 34 26.66 -38.60 29.08
N GLN A 35 27.46 -39.15 28.17
CA GLN A 35 27.00 -39.93 27.03
C GLN A 35 26.33 -41.22 27.52
N LYS A 36 25.03 -41.38 27.23
CA LYS A 36 24.28 -42.63 27.36
C LYS A 36 24.30 -43.32 25.98
N PRO A 37 24.55 -44.63 25.87
CA PRO A 37 24.74 -45.26 24.57
C PRO A 37 23.42 -45.48 23.83
N ASP A 38 23.51 -45.26 22.52
CA ASP A 38 22.64 -45.67 21.41
C ASP A 38 21.14 -45.82 21.66
N GLU A 39 20.40 -44.83 21.16
CA GLU A 39 19.08 -45.07 20.57
C GLU A 39 19.09 -44.39 19.20
N THR A 40 19.15 -45.21 18.13
CA THR A 40 19.10 -44.75 16.75
C THR A 40 17.73 -44.13 16.50
N ILE A 41 17.60 -42.83 16.74
CA ILE A 41 16.42 -42.07 16.34
C ILE A 41 16.47 -41.99 14.81
N LEU A 42 15.59 -42.74 14.16
CA LEU A 42 15.28 -42.60 12.75
C LEU A 42 14.64 -41.21 12.57
N VAL A 43 15.46 -40.19 12.32
CA VAL A 43 14.96 -38.85 12.03
C VAL A 43 14.39 -38.89 10.61
N ASP A 44 13.06 -38.81 10.50
CA ASP A 44 12.41 -38.62 9.20
C ASP A 44 13.02 -37.39 8.50
N PRO A 45 13.32 -37.49 7.20
CA PRO A 45 13.90 -36.37 6.46
C PRO A 45 12.98 -35.14 6.55
N PRO A 46 13.54 -33.92 6.69
CA PRO A 46 12.75 -32.71 6.77
C PRO A 46 11.87 -32.61 5.52
N LYS A 47 10.55 -32.54 5.76
CA LYS A 47 9.55 -32.34 4.71
C LYS A 47 10.00 -31.16 3.84
N PRO A 48 10.15 -31.33 2.51
CA PRO A 48 10.50 -30.23 1.65
C PRO A 48 9.48 -29.10 1.85
N PRO A 49 9.92 -27.83 1.88
CA PRO A 49 8.99 -26.71 2.01
C PRO A 49 7.92 -26.87 0.94
N PRO A 50 6.63 -26.59 1.27
CA PRO A 50 5.56 -26.69 0.29
C PRO A 50 5.98 -25.90 -0.95
N ALA A 51 5.86 -26.55 -2.11
CA ALA A 51 6.22 -25.97 -3.39
C ALA A 51 5.67 -24.55 -3.47
N ALA A 52 6.55 -23.58 -3.72
CA ALA A 52 6.16 -22.19 -3.88
C ALA A 52 5.00 -22.15 -4.87
N THR A 53 3.82 -21.78 -4.38
CA THR A 53 2.65 -21.59 -5.22
C THR A 53 3.07 -20.62 -6.30
N GLN A 54 3.05 -21.06 -7.57
CA GLN A 54 3.32 -20.17 -8.69
C GLN A 54 2.32 -19.02 -8.58
N VAL A 55 2.82 -17.87 -8.14
CA VAL A 55 2.06 -16.63 -8.11
C VAL A 55 1.68 -16.39 -9.56
N ASN A 56 0.38 -16.39 -9.83
CA ASN A 56 -0.15 -16.20 -11.16
C ASN A 56 0.54 -14.99 -11.80
N THR A 57 1.38 -15.24 -12.81
CA THR A 57 2.30 -14.27 -13.40
C THR A 57 1.61 -13.27 -14.32
N ASP A 58 0.28 -13.34 -14.46
CA ASP A 58 -0.45 -12.32 -15.18
C ASP A 58 -0.68 -11.10 -14.27
N PRO A 59 0.04 -9.99 -14.47
CA PRO A 59 -0.15 -8.78 -13.67
C PRO A 59 -1.54 -8.16 -13.90
N CYS A 60 -2.28 -8.60 -14.91
CA CYS A 60 -3.64 -8.19 -15.23
C CYS A 60 -4.67 -9.26 -14.89
N LEU A 61 -4.70 -9.67 -13.60
CA LEU A 61 -5.79 -10.50 -13.06
C LEU A 61 -7.18 -9.93 -13.39
N ALA A 62 -7.26 -8.59 -13.48
CA ALA A 62 -8.38 -7.84 -14.04
C ALA A 62 -8.19 -7.62 -15.55
N ARG A 63 -9.11 -8.12 -16.41
CA ARG A 63 -9.11 -7.76 -17.85
C ARG A 63 -9.23 -6.24 -18.07
N SER A 64 -10.00 -5.59 -17.22
CA SER A 64 -10.19 -4.13 -17.16
C SER A 64 -10.49 -3.67 -15.75
N PHE A 65 -10.24 -2.39 -15.46
CA PHE A 65 -10.53 -1.76 -14.18
C PHE A 65 -11.07 -0.34 -14.37
N THR A 66 -11.81 0.16 -13.38
CA THR A 66 -12.41 1.49 -13.44
C THR A 66 -11.65 2.46 -12.57
N VAL A 67 -11.32 3.63 -13.11
CA VAL A 67 -10.81 4.76 -12.34
C VAL A 67 -11.78 5.93 -12.43
N PHE A 68 -11.79 6.73 -11.38
CA PHE A 68 -12.74 7.81 -11.19
C PHE A 68 -12.02 9.14 -11.15
N PHE A 69 -12.68 10.18 -11.63
CA PHE A 69 -12.24 11.56 -11.50
C PHE A 69 -13.40 12.37 -10.97
N MET A 70 -13.09 13.30 -10.08
CA MET A 70 -14.09 14.20 -9.51
C MET A 70 -13.64 15.64 -9.68
N ASP A 71 -14.54 16.47 -10.22
CA ASP A 71 -14.44 17.92 -10.16
C ASP A 71 -15.56 18.49 -9.27
N GLN A 72 -15.71 19.82 -9.28
CA GLN A 72 -16.71 20.50 -8.46
C GLN A 72 -18.15 20.22 -8.89
N ASN A 73 -18.37 19.88 -10.17
CA ASN A 73 -19.70 19.84 -10.79
C ASN A 73 -20.08 18.45 -11.32
N SER A 74 -19.13 17.53 -11.40
CA SER A 74 -19.29 16.27 -12.09
C SER A 74 -18.31 15.19 -11.61
N ARG A 75 -18.70 13.95 -11.88
CA ARG A 75 -17.85 12.77 -11.73
C ARG A 75 -17.68 12.13 -13.09
N SER A 76 -16.44 11.76 -13.39
CA SER A 76 -16.12 10.93 -14.54
C SER A 76 -15.65 9.55 -14.07
N ALA A 77 -15.97 8.53 -14.84
CA ALA A 77 -15.46 7.17 -14.66
C ALA A 77 -14.95 6.67 -16.00
N LYS A 78 -13.71 6.17 -16.03
CA LYS A 78 -13.16 5.51 -17.21
C LYS A 78 -12.80 4.07 -16.90
N GLU A 79 -13.18 3.19 -17.82
CA GLU A 79 -12.76 1.80 -17.82
C GLU A 79 -11.48 1.67 -18.63
N VAL A 80 -10.44 1.12 -18.02
CA VAL A 80 -9.10 0.98 -18.57
C VAL A 80 -8.83 -0.50 -18.79
N GLN A 81 -8.45 -0.86 -20.01
CA GLN A 81 -7.96 -2.18 -20.34
C GLN A 81 -6.58 -2.37 -19.71
N CYS A 82 -6.40 -3.41 -18.89
CA CYS A 82 -5.24 -3.50 -18.00
C CYS A 82 -3.91 -3.67 -18.76
N ASP A 83 -3.91 -4.50 -19.81
CA ASP A 83 -2.75 -4.87 -20.61
C ASP A 83 -2.23 -3.70 -21.49
N THR A 84 -3.13 -2.99 -22.15
CA THR A 84 -2.79 -1.93 -23.09
C THR A 84 -2.77 -0.54 -22.45
N GLY A 85 -3.53 -0.35 -21.37
CA GLY A 85 -3.84 0.96 -20.80
C GLY A 85 -4.87 1.75 -21.62
N ARG A 86 -5.49 1.11 -22.62
CA ARG A 86 -6.49 1.77 -23.47
C ARG A 86 -7.75 2.06 -22.68
N THR A 87 -8.30 3.25 -22.83
CA THR A 87 -9.64 3.58 -22.31
C THR A 87 -10.69 2.89 -23.18
N LEU A 88 -11.49 2.01 -22.58
CA LEU A 88 -12.58 1.28 -23.22
C LEU A 88 -13.87 2.08 -23.20
N ASN A 89 -14.16 2.72 -22.07
CA ASN A 89 -15.34 3.52 -21.86
C ASN A 89 -15.00 4.74 -21.00
N LEU A 90 -15.62 5.88 -21.28
CA LEU A 90 -15.53 7.09 -20.48
C LEU A 90 -16.94 7.64 -20.31
N THR A 91 -17.39 7.67 -19.06
CA THR A 91 -18.69 8.24 -18.69
C THR A 91 -18.46 9.47 -17.83
N ARG A 92 -19.27 10.50 -18.05
CA ARG A 92 -19.34 11.70 -17.22
C ARG A 92 -20.76 11.88 -16.76
N SER A 93 -20.93 12.23 -15.50
CA SER A 93 -22.23 12.51 -14.91
C SER A 93 -22.14 13.76 -14.05
N ASP A 94 -23.12 14.64 -14.19
CA ASP A 94 -23.25 15.80 -13.33
C ASP A 94 -23.49 15.36 -11.89
N MET A 95 -23.04 16.18 -10.96
CA MET A 95 -23.09 15.91 -9.54
C MET A 95 -23.90 16.99 -8.83
N SER A 96 -24.81 16.56 -7.97
CA SER A 96 -25.52 17.47 -7.08
C SER A 96 -24.60 17.99 -5.97
N GLU A 97 -24.90 19.17 -5.43
CA GLU A 97 -24.18 19.74 -4.27
C GLU A 97 -24.14 18.78 -3.08
N ALA A 98 -25.22 18.01 -2.85
CA ALA A 98 -25.30 17.03 -1.77
C ALA A 98 -24.36 15.84 -1.98
N GLU A 99 -24.11 15.43 -3.22
CA GLU A 99 -23.13 14.39 -3.55
C GLU A 99 -21.71 14.92 -3.42
N PHE A 100 -21.45 16.14 -3.92
CA PHE A 100 -20.15 16.77 -3.79
C PHE A 100 -19.76 16.95 -2.32
N ARG A 101 -20.68 17.42 -1.48
CA ARG A 101 -20.46 17.52 -0.02
C ARG A 101 -20.15 16.17 0.63
N ARG A 102 -20.83 15.09 0.23
CA ARG A 102 -20.53 13.74 0.74
C ARG A 102 -19.14 13.28 0.33
N ALA A 103 -18.77 13.49 -0.93
CA ALA A 103 -17.44 13.16 -1.42
C ALA A 103 -16.34 13.96 -0.70
N ARG A 104 -16.60 15.21 -0.30
CA ARG A 104 -15.69 15.99 0.55
C ARG A 104 -15.52 15.36 1.94
N LEU A 105 -16.58 14.85 2.56
CA LEU A 105 -16.49 14.15 3.85
C LEU A 105 -15.70 12.84 3.74
N ASP A 106 -15.79 12.18 2.59
CA ASP A 106 -14.98 11.01 2.25
C ASP A 106 -13.58 11.38 1.71
N ASN A 107 -13.21 12.67 1.77
CA ASN A 107 -11.94 13.22 1.34
C ASN A 107 -11.53 12.80 -0.08
N ILE A 108 -12.49 12.58 -0.98
CA ILE A 108 -12.24 12.17 -2.36
C ILE A 108 -11.33 13.20 -3.04
N PRO A 109 -10.23 12.78 -3.70
CA PRO A 109 -9.30 13.70 -4.33
C PRO A 109 -9.97 14.42 -5.51
N ILE A 110 -9.94 15.75 -5.48
CA ILE A 110 -10.51 16.62 -6.53
C ILE A 110 -9.44 16.89 -7.58
N GLY A 111 -9.80 16.81 -8.85
CA GLY A 111 -8.90 17.11 -9.96
C GLY A 111 -7.85 16.04 -10.22
N GLN A 112 -8.01 14.84 -9.62
CA GLN A 112 -7.10 13.71 -9.78
C GLN A 112 -7.89 12.44 -10.06
N TRP A 113 -7.29 11.55 -10.86
CA TRP A 113 -7.83 10.21 -11.07
C TRP A 113 -7.53 9.34 -9.85
N TYR A 114 -8.48 8.52 -9.44
CA TYR A 114 -8.33 7.59 -8.33
C TYR A 114 -8.96 6.23 -8.63
N LEU A 115 -8.37 5.21 -8.02
CA LEU A 115 -8.83 3.83 -8.04
C LEU A 115 -9.44 3.50 -6.68
N LEU A 116 -10.57 2.78 -6.68
CA LEU A 116 -11.18 2.25 -5.47
C LEU A 116 -10.74 0.81 -5.26
N VAL A 117 -10.35 0.48 -4.04
CA VAL A 117 -9.92 -0.86 -3.65
C VAL A 117 -10.79 -1.33 -2.48
N ASP A 118 -11.33 -2.53 -2.57
CA ASP A 118 -12.06 -3.16 -1.47
C ASP A 118 -11.11 -4.06 -0.67
N PRO A 119 -10.72 -3.67 0.57
CA PRO A 119 -9.78 -4.45 1.35
C PRO A 119 -10.40 -5.70 1.98
N ARG A 120 -11.74 -5.83 1.98
CA ARG A 120 -12.44 -6.90 2.70
C ARG A 120 -12.71 -8.13 1.84
N ALA A 121 -12.63 -7.99 0.52
CA ALA A 121 -13.11 -9.00 -0.39
C ALA A 121 -11.94 -9.58 -1.19
N PRO A 122 -11.73 -10.91 -1.19
CA PRO A 122 -10.73 -11.53 -2.06
C PRO A 122 -11.09 -11.34 -3.55
N ASN A 123 -12.38 -11.15 -3.85
CA ASN A 123 -12.91 -10.86 -5.19
C ASN A 123 -13.66 -9.51 -5.18
N ARG A 124 -14.00 -8.95 -6.34
CA ARG A 124 -14.79 -7.71 -6.43
C ARG A 124 -16.17 -7.83 -5.77
N ALA A 125 -16.28 -7.52 -4.49
CA ALA A 125 -17.56 -7.43 -3.79
C ALA A 125 -18.28 -6.11 -4.12
N SER A 126 -17.52 -5.06 -4.41
CA SER A 126 -18.02 -3.79 -4.88
C SER A 126 -17.87 -3.71 -6.41
N PRO A 127 -18.93 -3.44 -7.19
CA PRO A 127 -18.94 -3.56 -8.65
C PRO A 127 -17.93 -2.66 -9.38
N ASN A 128 -17.38 -1.68 -8.66
CA ASN A 128 -16.51 -0.63 -9.17
C ASN A 128 -15.17 -0.53 -8.42
N ALA A 129 -14.92 -1.43 -7.45
CA ALA A 129 -13.65 -1.48 -6.73
C ALA A 129 -12.88 -2.73 -7.15
N VAL A 130 -11.55 -2.62 -7.17
CA VAL A 130 -10.66 -3.76 -7.38
C VAL A 130 -10.39 -4.48 -6.05
N SER A 131 -10.10 -5.78 -6.11
CA SER A 131 -9.64 -6.53 -4.94
C SER A 131 -8.19 -6.19 -4.60
N ASN A 132 -7.74 -6.61 -3.42
CA ASN A 132 -6.34 -6.42 -3.02
C ASN A 132 -5.35 -7.18 -3.93
N ASP A 133 -5.74 -8.35 -4.45
CA ASP A 133 -4.89 -9.13 -5.35
C ASP A 133 -4.78 -8.46 -6.74
N GLU A 134 -5.90 -7.93 -7.25
CA GLU A 134 -5.90 -7.12 -8.48
C GLU A 134 -5.03 -5.86 -8.31
N LEU A 135 -5.10 -5.19 -7.14
CA LEU A 135 -4.26 -4.03 -6.84
C LEU A 135 -2.77 -4.35 -6.93
N LEU A 136 -2.32 -5.51 -6.41
CA LEU A 136 -0.91 -5.89 -6.44
C LEU A 136 -0.40 -6.04 -7.88
N GLY A 137 -1.21 -6.60 -8.78
CA GLY A 137 -0.88 -6.68 -10.20
C GLY A 137 -0.88 -5.30 -10.88
N LEU A 138 -1.89 -4.48 -10.61
CA LEU A 138 -1.99 -3.13 -11.17
C LEU A 138 -0.84 -2.22 -10.73
N ALA A 139 -0.39 -2.33 -9.47
CA ALA A 139 0.71 -1.54 -8.93
C ALA A 139 2.07 -1.87 -9.58
N GLN A 140 2.20 -3.00 -10.29
CA GLN A 140 3.40 -3.33 -11.06
C GLN A 140 3.44 -2.63 -12.43
N ILE A 141 2.28 -2.25 -12.96
CA ILE A 141 2.13 -1.69 -14.32
C ILE A 141 1.88 -0.18 -14.27
N TYR A 142 1.11 0.28 -13.29
CA TYR A 142 0.63 1.65 -13.16
C TYR A 142 1.25 2.33 -11.94
N ASN A 143 1.44 3.65 -12.00
CA ASN A 143 1.85 4.42 -10.83
C ASN A 143 0.62 4.68 -9.95
N LEU A 144 0.54 3.93 -8.86
CA LEU A 144 -0.52 4.01 -7.86
C LEU A 144 0.07 4.48 -6.54
N SER A 145 -0.50 5.55 -5.98
CA SER A 145 -0.08 6.08 -4.67
C SER A 145 -1.23 5.98 -3.69
N TYR A 146 -0.98 5.39 -2.52
CA TYR A 146 -1.99 5.35 -1.46
C TYR A 146 -2.42 6.78 -1.09
N HIS A 147 -3.72 7.03 -1.08
CA HIS A 147 -4.29 8.30 -0.63
C HIS A 147 -4.82 8.17 0.79
N GLN A 148 -5.84 7.32 0.98
CA GLN A 148 -6.50 7.13 2.28
C GLN A 148 -7.52 5.99 2.24
N ARG A 149 -8.19 5.75 3.37
CA ARG A 149 -9.40 4.94 3.47
C ARG A 149 -10.66 5.83 3.59
N GLN A 150 -11.70 5.55 2.82
CA GLN A 150 -13.00 6.22 2.94
C GLN A 150 -13.64 5.93 4.30
N PRO A 151 -14.02 6.95 5.07
CA PRO A 151 -14.74 6.78 6.32
C PRO A 151 -16.11 6.11 6.14
N SER A 152 -16.87 6.49 5.09
CA SER A 152 -18.25 6.01 4.92
C SER A 152 -18.35 4.55 4.48
N THR A 153 -17.49 4.12 3.55
CA THR A 153 -17.56 2.78 2.94
C THR A 153 -16.50 1.83 3.49
N GLY A 154 -15.38 2.36 4.01
CA GLY A 154 -14.20 1.58 4.36
C GLY A 154 -13.35 1.14 3.16
N LEU A 155 -13.65 1.58 1.94
CA LEU A 155 -12.83 1.35 0.74
C LEU A 155 -11.52 2.15 0.82
N ILE A 156 -10.49 1.70 0.12
CA ILE A 156 -9.21 2.40 0.02
C ILE A 156 -9.14 3.14 -1.31
N LEU A 157 -8.63 4.38 -1.30
CA LEU A 157 -8.33 5.15 -2.50
C LEU A 157 -6.84 5.11 -2.78
N TYR A 158 -6.52 4.86 -4.04
CA TYR A 158 -5.20 5.10 -4.61
C TYR A 158 -5.31 6.20 -5.66
N LEU A 159 -4.40 7.16 -5.64
CA LEU A 159 -4.22 8.09 -6.75
C LEU A 159 -3.68 7.32 -7.95
N PHE A 160 -4.29 7.53 -9.10
CA PHE A 160 -3.93 6.91 -10.37
C PHE A 160 -3.29 7.97 -11.25
N GLU A 161 -2.00 7.81 -11.56
CA GLU A 161 -1.32 8.65 -12.53
C GLU A 161 -1.41 8.01 -13.91
N ASP A 162 -2.05 8.71 -14.84
CA ASP A 162 -2.10 8.28 -16.22
C ASP A 162 -0.75 8.56 -16.90
N ASN A 163 0.17 7.61 -16.77
CA ASN A 163 1.50 7.67 -17.37
C ASN A 163 1.48 7.61 -18.91
N LYS A 164 0.30 7.45 -19.53
CA LYS A 164 0.15 7.32 -20.97
C LYS A 164 -0.69 8.45 -21.57
N GLY A 165 -0.42 9.69 -21.18
CA GLY A 165 -0.65 10.88 -22.01
C GLY A 165 -2.04 11.02 -22.65
N THR A 166 -3.10 10.49 -22.04
CA THR A 166 -4.44 10.77 -22.56
C THR A 166 -4.78 12.25 -22.29
N PRO A 167 -5.26 12.98 -23.29
CA PRO A 167 -5.54 14.41 -23.14
C PRO A 167 -6.59 14.62 -22.04
N ARG A 168 -6.30 15.58 -21.16
CA ARG A 168 -7.19 16.07 -20.11
C ARG A 168 -8.42 16.77 -20.68
#